data_AF-A0A964PND3-F1
#
_entry.id   AF-A0A964PND3-F1
#
_cell.length_a   1.000
_cell.length_b   1.000
_cell.length_c   1.000
_cell.angle_alpha   90.00
_cell.angle_beta   90.00
_cell.angle_gamma   90.00
#
_symmetry.space_group_name_H-M   'P 1'
#
loop_
_entity.id
_entity.type
_entity.pdbx_description
1 polymer ?
#
loop_
_entity_poly.entity_id
_entity_poly.type
_entity_poly.pdbx_seq_one_letter_code
_entity_poly.pdbx_strand_id
1 'polypeptide(L)'
;MQPPRIKEPSRWARWLMAAGSGNSYRYIEELIAAGNPLFALGQFHTHGGANTSADSGSDIAALLSAWKQDGAELKRRFDTNQDEAIDLPEWEFARGEARVEVNRRRQPGAPPPAVEVLGNTLDPDRPYLISAAAHGKLVAQFGGIALVFIAISAVAAVILSWGALVRATG
;
A
#
# COMPACT_ATOMS: atom_id res chain seq x y z
N MET A 1 11.40 21.07 -5.21
CA MET A 1 10.39 20.36 -4.40
C MET A 1 9.13 21.22 -4.36
N GLN A 2 8.07 20.78 -5.04
CA GLN A 2 6.80 21.51 -5.11
C GLN A 2 6.01 21.25 -3.82
N PRO A 3 5.56 22.28 -3.08
CA PRO A 3 4.68 22.04 -1.93
C PRO A 3 3.35 21.42 -2.40
N PRO A 4 2.75 20.50 -1.63
CA PRO A 4 1.53 19.80 -2.05
C PRO A 4 0.36 20.78 -2.24
N ARG A 5 -0.41 20.63 -3.33
CA ARG A 5 -1.68 21.37 -3.55
C ARG A 5 -2.71 20.92 -2.52
N ILE A 6 -2.82 21.69 -1.44
CA ILE A 6 -3.86 21.57 -0.42
C ILE A 6 -5.19 22.06 -1.01
N LYS A 7 -6.27 21.30 -0.78
CA LYS A 7 -7.64 21.75 -1.08
C LYS A 7 -7.90 23.02 -0.28
N GLU A 8 -8.39 24.07 -0.93
CA GLU A 8 -8.66 25.33 -0.26
C GLU A 8 -9.67 25.12 0.90
N PRO A 9 -9.39 25.68 2.09
CA PRO A 9 -10.25 25.51 3.24
C PRO A 9 -11.62 26.18 3.00
N SER A 10 -12.68 25.52 3.46
CA SER A 10 -14.05 26.01 3.37
C SER A 10 -14.22 27.37 4.08
N ARG A 11 -15.22 28.14 3.64
CA ARG A 11 -15.47 29.52 4.14
C ARG A 11 -15.66 29.61 5.66
N TRP A 12 -16.19 28.56 6.29
CA TRP A 12 -16.39 28.52 7.74
C TRP A 12 -15.10 28.24 8.52
N ALA A 13 -14.15 27.49 7.96
CA ALA A 13 -12.84 27.23 8.58
C ALA A 13 -11.98 28.50 8.64
N ARG A 14 -12.06 29.37 7.62
CA ARG A 14 -11.39 30.68 7.62
C ARG A 14 -11.90 31.60 8.73
N TRP A 15 -13.18 31.51 9.09
CA TRP A 15 -13.77 32.34 10.15
C TRP A 15 -13.29 31.90 11.55
N LEU A 16 -13.16 30.59 11.77
CA LEU A 16 -12.60 30.04 13.02
C LEU A 16 -11.12 30.37 13.21
N MET A 17 -10.31 30.34 12.14
CA MET A 17 -8.89 30.72 12.22
C MET A 17 -8.67 32.22 12.47
N ALA A 18 -9.65 33.08 12.15
CA ALA A 18 -9.55 34.52 12.41
C ALA A 18 -9.87 34.90 13.87
N ALA A 19 -10.61 34.05 14.58
CA ALA A 19 -11.07 34.31 15.95
C ALA A 19 -10.16 33.72 17.05
N GLY A 20 -9.29 32.77 16.70
CA GLY A 20 -8.37 32.10 17.63
C GLY A 20 -6.91 32.44 17.32
N SER A 21 -6.19 32.95 18.32
CA SER A 21 -4.78 33.30 18.28
C SER A 21 -3.90 32.33 17.48
N GLY A 22 -3.23 32.86 16.46
CA GLY A 22 -1.92 32.40 16.00
C GLY A 22 -1.91 31.09 15.22
N ASN A 23 -1.31 31.15 14.04
CA ASN A 23 -0.97 30.02 13.18
C ASN A 23 0.06 29.07 13.84
N SER A 24 -0.32 28.38 14.91
CA SER A 24 0.50 27.36 15.56
C SER A 24 0.38 26.07 14.77
N TYR A 25 1.20 25.96 13.74
CA TYR A 25 1.38 24.72 13.00
C TYR A 25 2.04 23.71 13.94
N ARG A 26 1.33 22.65 14.31
CA ARG A 26 1.84 21.58 15.16
C ARG A 26 2.28 20.41 14.30
N TYR A 27 3.58 20.14 14.28
CA TYR A 27 4.12 18.90 13.74
C TYR A 27 3.99 17.81 14.81
N ILE A 28 3.53 16.63 14.40
CA ILE A 28 3.56 15.40 15.20
C ILE A 28 4.42 14.41 14.41
N GLU A 29 5.54 14.02 15.01
CA GLU A 29 6.39 12.96 14.49
C GLU A 29 6.18 11.71 15.35
N GLU A 30 5.93 10.58 14.71
CA GLU A 30 5.85 9.28 15.36
C GLU A 30 6.97 8.39 14.81
N LEU A 31 7.81 7.87 15.70
CA LEU A 31 8.99 7.09 15.34
C LEU A 31 8.80 5.63 15.73
N ILE A 32 9.08 4.73 14.78
CA ILE A 32 9.23 3.29 15.05
C ILE A 32 10.72 3.02 15.28
N ALA A 33 11.11 2.85 16.54
CA ALA A 33 12.50 2.56 16.90
C ALA A 33 12.92 1.15 16.47
N ALA A 34 14.19 0.99 16.10
CA ALA A 34 14.77 -0.31 15.80
C ALA A 34 14.66 -1.25 17.02
N GLY A 35 14.20 -2.48 16.80
CA GLY A 35 13.99 -3.48 17.85
C GLY A 35 12.57 -3.53 18.44
N ASN A 36 11.69 -2.59 18.10
CA ASN A 36 10.29 -2.69 18.48
C ASN A 36 9.54 -3.71 17.59
N PRO A 37 8.65 -4.54 18.17
CA PRO A 37 7.85 -5.47 17.40
C PRO A 37 6.92 -4.68 16.47
N LEU A 38 6.99 -5.01 15.19
CA LEU A 38 6.16 -4.43 14.13
C LEU A 38 5.15 -5.47 13.68
N PHE A 39 3.89 -5.08 13.58
CA PHE A 39 2.86 -5.86 12.91
C PHE A 39 2.71 -5.34 11.47
N ALA A 40 2.84 -6.22 10.49
CA ALA A 40 2.65 -5.86 9.09
C ALA A 40 1.74 -6.89 8.40
N LEU A 41 0.76 -6.39 7.65
CA LEU A 41 -0.21 -7.15 6.88
C LEU A 41 -0.24 -6.60 5.45
N GLY A 42 -0.15 -7.48 4.46
CA GLY A 42 -0.12 -7.09 3.06
C GLY A 42 0.07 -8.30 2.15
N GLN A 43 0.24 -8.04 0.86
CA GLN A 43 0.54 -9.07 -0.12
C GLN A 43 2.03 -9.40 -0.06
N PHE A 44 2.36 -10.64 0.33
CA PHE A 44 3.74 -11.12 0.42
C PHE A 44 4.24 -11.54 -0.97
N HIS A 45 5.36 -10.96 -1.39
CA HIS A 45 6.03 -11.29 -2.64
C HIS A 45 7.53 -11.46 -2.43
N THR A 46 8.09 -12.53 -2.97
CA THR A 46 9.54 -12.76 -2.95
C THR A 46 10.14 -12.24 -4.26
N HIS A 47 10.98 -11.21 -4.17
CA HIS A 47 11.80 -10.74 -5.28
C HIS A 47 13.14 -11.50 -5.26
N GLY A 48 13.48 -12.17 -6.36
CA GLY A 48 14.66 -13.03 -6.42
C GLY A 48 14.39 -14.45 -5.86
N GLY A 49 15.02 -15.45 -6.46
CA GLY A 49 14.64 -16.85 -6.33
C GLY A 49 13.76 -17.33 -7.51
N ALA A 50 13.32 -18.59 -7.48
CA ALA A 50 12.67 -19.31 -8.59
C ALA A 50 11.42 -18.61 -9.22
N ASN A 51 10.89 -17.55 -8.58
CA ASN A 51 9.79 -16.72 -9.07
C ASN A 51 10.22 -15.53 -9.96
N THR A 52 11.48 -15.50 -10.40
CA THR A 52 12.00 -14.48 -11.36
C THR A 52 11.23 -14.50 -12.71
N SER A 53 10.45 -15.55 -12.96
CA SER A 53 9.54 -15.68 -14.10
C SER A 53 8.54 -14.52 -14.24
N ALA A 54 8.10 -13.88 -13.14
CA ALA A 54 7.14 -12.77 -13.19
C ALA A 54 7.69 -11.49 -13.87
N ASP A 55 8.99 -11.23 -13.76
CA ASP A 55 9.63 -10.04 -14.34
C ASP A 55 10.17 -10.29 -15.77
N SER A 56 9.82 -11.43 -16.38
CA SER A 56 10.31 -11.74 -17.74
C SER A 56 9.63 -10.87 -18.81
N GLY A 57 8.37 -10.46 -18.56
CA GLY A 57 7.59 -9.69 -19.52
C GLY A 57 8.11 -8.27 -19.73
N SER A 58 8.53 -7.61 -18.65
CA SER A 58 9.12 -6.26 -18.66
C SER A 58 10.45 -6.24 -19.42
N ASP A 59 11.34 -7.20 -19.16
CA ASP A 59 12.63 -7.34 -19.82
C ASP A 59 12.49 -7.61 -21.33
N ILE A 60 11.54 -8.47 -21.72
CA ILE A 60 11.24 -8.73 -23.13
C ILE A 60 10.72 -7.46 -23.81
N ALA A 61 9.81 -6.72 -23.17
CA ALA A 61 9.27 -5.47 -23.71
C ALA A 61 10.36 -4.40 -23.88
N ALA A 62 11.26 -4.28 -22.91
CA ALA A 62 12.40 -3.37 -22.97
C ALA A 62 13.37 -3.73 -24.13
N LEU A 63 13.68 -5.03 -24.30
CA LEU A 63 14.54 -5.50 -25.38
C LEU A 63 13.92 -5.26 -26.76
N LEU A 64 12.63 -5.55 -26.92
CA LEU A 64 11.90 -5.27 -28.16
C LEU A 64 11.80 -3.77 -28.45
N SER A 65 11.67 -2.93 -27.42
CA SER A 65 11.69 -1.48 -27.57
C SER A 65 13.06 -0.99 -28.07
N ALA A 66 14.15 -1.53 -27.50
CA ALA A 66 15.50 -1.21 -27.95
C ALA A 66 15.73 -1.60 -29.42
N TRP A 67 15.29 -2.79 -29.84
CA TRP A 67 15.41 -3.19 -31.25
C TRP A 67 14.52 -2.35 -32.18
N LYS A 68 13.34 -1.92 -31.72
CA LYS A 68 12.49 -0.98 -32.49
C LYS A 68 13.15 0.38 -32.71
N GLN A 69 14.02 0.84 -31.80
CA GLN A 69 14.77 2.08 -31.97
C GLN A 69 15.83 1.96 -33.07
N ASP A 70 16.41 0.76 -33.26
CA ASP A 70 17.30 0.46 -34.38
C ASP A 70 16.57 -0.31 -35.49
N GLY A 71 15.68 0.41 -36.19
CA GLY A 71 14.86 -0.19 -37.25
C GLY A 71 15.67 -0.76 -38.42
N ALA A 72 16.90 -0.29 -38.66
CA ALA A 72 17.76 -0.80 -39.72
C ALA A 72 18.37 -2.16 -39.34
N GLU A 73 18.87 -2.29 -38.11
CA GLU A 73 19.39 -3.55 -37.60
C GLU A 73 18.27 -4.59 -37.42
N LEU A 74 17.11 -4.14 -36.93
CA LEU A 74 15.93 -4.99 -36.74
C LEU A 74 15.48 -5.62 -38.06
N LYS A 75 15.33 -4.82 -39.13
CA LYS A 75 14.98 -5.36 -40.46
C LYS A 75 16.01 -6.35 -40.93
N ARG A 76 17.30 -5.99 -40.92
CA ARG A 76 18.37 -6.92 -41.33
C ARG A 76 18.34 -8.27 -40.59
N ARG A 77 17.87 -8.30 -39.33
CA ARG A 77 17.84 -9.50 -38.50
C ARG A 77 16.56 -10.32 -38.65
N PHE A 78 15.42 -9.71 -38.97
CA PHE A 78 14.12 -10.37 -38.92
C PHE A 78 13.29 -10.30 -40.21
N ASP A 79 13.55 -9.32 -41.08
CA ASP A 79 12.95 -9.22 -42.43
C ASP A 79 13.54 -10.33 -43.31
N THR A 80 12.81 -11.44 -43.40
CA THR A 80 13.21 -12.64 -44.13
C THR A 80 12.68 -12.63 -45.56
N ASN A 81 11.56 -11.94 -45.77
CA ASN A 81 10.90 -11.83 -47.06
C ASN A 81 11.41 -10.63 -47.91
N GLN A 82 12.29 -9.78 -47.33
CA GLN A 82 12.88 -8.57 -47.92
C GLN A 82 11.83 -7.55 -48.37
N ASP A 83 10.70 -7.47 -47.68
CA ASP A 83 9.61 -6.55 -48.01
C ASP A 83 9.77 -5.14 -47.39
N GLU A 84 10.92 -4.89 -46.75
CA GLU A 84 11.28 -3.68 -46.02
C GLU A 84 10.38 -3.36 -44.81
N ALA A 85 9.42 -4.24 -44.49
CA ALA A 85 8.57 -4.21 -43.32
C ALA A 85 8.88 -5.39 -42.40
N ILE A 86 8.18 -5.46 -41.27
CA ILE A 86 8.22 -6.64 -40.40
C ILE A 86 6.79 -7.05 -40.16
N ASP A 87 6.44 -8.21 -40.70
CA ASP A 87 5.09 -8.76 -40.61
C ASP A 87 4.83 -9.42 -39.25
N LEU A 88 3.58 -9.85 -39.03
CA LEU A 88 3.19 -10.46 -37.75
C LEU A 88 3.98 -11.77 -37.45
N PRO A 89 4.15 -12.71 -38.41
CA PRO A 89 5.05 -13.85 -38.27
C PRO A 89 6.49 -13.49 -37.88
N GLU A 90 7.10 -12.50 -38.53
CA GLU A 90 8.47 -12.05 -38.25
C GLU A 90 8.56 -11.40 -36.85
N TRP A 91 7.52 -10.68 -36.43
CA TRP A 91 7.39 -10.19 -35.05
C TRP A 91 7.23 -11.31 -34.02
N GLU A 92 6.56 -12.41 -34.36
CA GLU A 92 6.49 -13.59 -33.50
C GLU A 92 7.85 -14.25 -33.34
N PHE A 93 8.62 -14.35 -34.42
CA PHE A 93 9.98 -14.84 -34.39
C PHE A 93 10.89 -13.94 -33.54
N ALA A 94 10.82 -12.62 -33.72
CA ALA A 94 11.55 -11.65 -32.90
C ALA A 94 11.18 -11.74 -31.40
N ARG A 95 9.89 -11.93 -31.08
CA ARG A 95 9.45 -12.18 -29.69
C ARG A 95 10.02 -13.49 -29.12
N GLY A 96 10.12 -14.53 -29.95
CA GLY A 96 10.76 -15.79 -29.59
C GLY A 96 12.25 -15.61 -29.27
N GLU A 97 12.98 -14.94 -30.15
CA GLU A 97 14.41 -14.66 -29.96
C GLU A 97 14.65 -13.77 -28.72
N ALA A 98 13.82 -12.75 -28.51
CA ALA A 98 13.89 -11.89 -27.33
C ALA A 98 13.71 -12.68 -26.02
N ARG A 99 12.79 -13.66 -25.98
CA ARG A 99 12.61 -14.55 -24.82
C ARG A 99 13.86 -15.38 -24.54
N VAL A 100 14.45 -15.96 -25.59
CA VAL A 100 15.67 -16.76 -25.46
C VAL A 100 16.84 -15.90 -24.99
N GLU A 101 16.98 -14.70 -25.55
CA GLU A 101 18.03 -13.75 -25.20
C GLU A 101 17.92 -13.24 -23.76
N VAL A 102 16.71 -12.88 -23.31
CA VAL A 102 16.46 -12.49 -21.91
C VAL A 102 16.76 -13.64 -20.95
N ASN A 103 16.34 -14.86 -21.29
CA ASN A 103 16.64 -16.05 -20.50
C ASN A 103 18.15 -16.35 -20.46
N ARG A 104 18.86 -16.13 -21.57
CA ARG A 104 20.32 -16.30 -21.67
C ARG A 104 21.05 -15.26 -20.81
N ARG A 105 20.64 -13.99 -20.86
CA ARG A 105 21.18 -12.91 -20.01
C ARG A 105 20.93 -13.14 -18.53
N ARG A 106 19.90 -13.92 -18.19
CA ARG A 106 19.59 -14.36 -16.83
C ARG A 106 20.35 -15.60 -16.35
N GLN A 107 21.10 -16.30 -17.21
CA GLN A 107 21.90 -17.42 -16.72
C GLN A 107 22.97 -16.90 -15.74
N PRO A 108 23.16 -17.56 -14.59
CA PRO A 108 23.47 -16.86 -13.36
C PRO A 108 24.97 -16.64 -13.15
N GLY A 109 25.35 -15.39 -12.90
CA GLY A 109 26.09 -15.12 -11.66
C GLY A 109 25.13 -15.35 -10.49
N ALA A 110 25.64 -15.73 -9.30
CA ALA A 110 24.86 -16.11 -8.13
C ALA A 110 23.58 -15.26 -7.99
N PRO A 111 22.38 -15.89 -7.88
CA PRO A 111 21.14 -15.12 -7.81
C PRO A 111 21.24 -14.14 -6.63
N PRO A 112 20.82 -12.88 -6.81
CA PRO A 112 20.75 -11.95 -5.69
C PRO A 112 19.92 -12.58 -4.57
N PRO A 113 20.28 -12.35 -3.30
CA PRO A 113 19.55 -12.92 -2.18
C PRO A 113 18.07 -12.57 -2.33
N ALA A 114 17.21 -13.57 -2.12
CA ALA A 114 15.77 -13.36 -2.16
C ALA A 114 15.40 -12.25 -1.17
N VAL A 115 14.85 -11.15 -1.68
CA VAL A 115 14.31 -10.07 -0.88
C VAL A 115 12.82 -10.31 -0.74
N GLU A 116 12.40 -10.63 0.47
CA GLU A 116 10.99 -10.73 0.82
C GLU A 116 10.43 -9.31 0.95
N VAL A 117 9.44 -8.99 0.11
CA VAL A 117 8.78 -7.68 0.09
C VAL A 117 7.31 -7.87 0.42
N LEU A 118 6.81 -7.05 1.34
CA LEU A 118 5.39 -6.93 1.63
C LEU A 118 4.85 -5.69 0.92
N GLY A 119 3.98 -5.89 -0.07
CA GLY A 119 3.45 -4.83 -0.92
C GLY A 119 1.97 -4.52 -0.63
N ASN A 120 1.52 -3.38 -1.16
CA ASN A 120 0.10 -3.06 -1.17
C ASN A 120 -0.66 -4.05 -2.06
N THR A 121 -1.80 -4.53 -1.58
CA THR A 121 -2.66 -5.41 -2.38
C THR A 121 -3.40 -4.59 -3.43
N LEU A 122 -3.56 -5.13 -4.64
CA LEU A 122 -4.43 -4.56 -5.69
C LEU A 122 -5.92 -4.81 -5.41
N ASP A 123 -6.23 -5.63 -4.41
CA ASP A 123 -7.57 -6.02 -4.00
C ASP A 123 -8.08 -5.03 -2.93
N PRO A 124 -9.21 -4.33 -3.17
CA PRO A 124 -9.79 -3.38 -2.22
C PRO A 124 -10.20 -4.03 -0.88
N ASP A 125 -10.43 -5.34 -0.85
CA ASP A 125 -10.82 -6.06 0.38
C ASP A 125 -9.62 -6.50 1.24
N ARG A 126 -8.38 -6.25 0.80
CA ARG A 126 -7.15 -6.67 1.51
C ARG A 126 -6.28 -5.45 1.84
N PRO A 127 -6.56 -4.77 2.96
CA PRO A 127 -5.83 -3.57 3.33
C PRO A 127 -4.36 -3.86 3.64
N TYR A 128 -3.49 -2.97 3.17
CA TYR A 128 -2.09 -2.92 3.57
C TYR A 128 -1.97 -2.16 4.89
N LEU A 129 -1.55 -2.85 5.96
CA LEU A 129 -1.44 -2.30 7.31
C LEU A 129 -0.02 -2.51 7.84
N ILE A 130 0.65 -1.42 8.21
CA ILE A 130 1.85 -1.45 9.04
C ILE A 130 1.48 -0.79 10.37
N SER A 131 1.67 -1.50 11.48
CA SER A 131 1.35 -1.02 12.81
C SER A 131 2.50 -1.32 13.78
N ALA A 132 3.01 -0.26 14.42
CA ALA A 132 3.98 -0.37 15.53
C ALA A 132 3.31 -0.71 16.87
N ALA A 133 2.04 -1.14 16.85
CA ALA A 133 1.30 -1.43 18.05
C ALA A 133 1.77 -2.76 18.66
N ALA A 134 2.61 -2.66 19.69
CA ALA A 134 2.67 -3.68 20.73
C ALA A 134 1.24 -3.89 21.27
N HIS A 135 0.59 -4.96 20.82
CA HIS A 135 -0.77 -5.36 21.20
C HIS A 135 -0.82 -5.76 22.70
N GLY A 136 -0.69 -4.79 23.61
CA GLY A 136 -0.63 -5.09 25.05
C GLY A 136 -1.18 -4.04 26.00
N LYS A 137 -1.57 -2.83 25.55
CA LYS A 137 -2.01 -1.76 26.48
C LYS A 137 -3.34 -1.06 26.14
N LEU A 138 -4.16 -1.62 25.25
CA LEU A 138 -5.46 -1.01 24.90
C LEU A 138 -6.68 -1.81 25.39
N VAL A 139 -6.51 -3.06 25.83
CA VAL A 139 -7.65 -3.84 26.38
C VAL A 139 -7.97 -3.48 27.83
N ALA A 140 -6.97 -3.07 28.63
CA ALA A 140 -7.18 -2.73 30.04
C ALA A 140 -7.94 -1.42 30.26
N GLN A 141 -7.80 -0.44 29.35
CA GLN A 141 -8.38 0.89 29.55
C GLN A 141 -9.86 0.97 29.14
N PHE A 142 -10.31 0.14 28.18
CA PHE A 142 -11.72 0.08 27.78
C PHE A 142 -12.59 -0.85 28.63
N GLY A 143 -12.00 -1.83 29.33
CA GLY A 143 -12.75 -2.68 30.27
C GLY A 143 -13.34 -1.91 31.46
N GLY A 144 -12.66 -0.87 31.95
CA GLY A 144 -13.12 -0.07 33.09
C GLY A 144 -14.29 0.86 32.76
N ILE A 145 -14.37 1.36 31.53
CA ILE A 145 -15.44 2.29 31.10
C ILE A 145 -16.79 1.59 31.06
N ALA A 146 -16.84 0.31 30.67
CA ALA A 146 -18.06 -0.48 30.67
C ALA A 146 -18.66 -0.62 32.09
N LEU A 147 -17.83 -0.85 33.11
CA LEU A 147 -18.25 -0.91 34.51
C LEU A 147 -18.83 0.42 35.01
N VAL A 148 -18.26 1.55 34.58
CA VAL A 148 -18.79 2.89 34.92
C VAL A 148 -20.19 3.08 34.36
N PHE A 149 -20.42 2.72 33.09
CA PHE A 149 -21.76 2.81 32.49
C PHE A 149 -22.78 1.90 33.18
N ILE A 150 -22.40 0.68 33.57
CA ILE A 150 -23.27 -0.24 34.32
C ILE A 150 -23.63 0.37 35.69
N ALA A 151 -22.65 0.92 36.41
CA ALA A 151 -22.88 1.53 37.72
C ALA A 151 -23.83 2.74 37.64
N ILE A 152 -23.65 3.62 36.65
CA ILE A 152 -24.53 4.78 36.44
C ILE A 152 -25.96 4.33 36.14
N SER A 153 -26.14 3.32 35.29
CA SER A 153 -27.46 2.80 34.95
C SER A 153 -28.17 2.22 36.18
N ALA A 154 -27.45 1.48 37.04
CA ALA A 154 -28.02 0.91 38.26
C ALA A 154 -28.46 2.01 39.24
N VAL A 155 -27.65 3.05 39.44
CA VAL A 155 -28.00 4.20 40.30
C VAL A 155 -29.23 4.93 39.78
N ALA A 156 -29.31 5.17 38.47
CA ALA A 156 -30.46 5.81 37.85
C ALA A 156 -31.76 5.00 38.06
N ALA A 157 -31.69 3.66 37.93
CA ALA A 157 -32.82 2.78 38.16
C ALA A 157 -33.32 2.86 39.62
N VAL A 158 -32.41 2.84 40.61
CA VAL A 158 -32.75 2.97 42.03
C VAL A 158 -33.44 4.32 42.33
N ILE A 159 -32.92 5.41 41.77
CA ILE A 159 -33.50 6.75 41.96
C ILE A 159 -34.92 6.82 41.37
N LEU A 160 -35.13 6.26 40.16
CA LEU A 160 -36.44 6.23 39.52
C LEU A 160 -37.44 5.36 40.30
N SER A 161 -37.01 4.18 40.77
CA SER A 161 -37.84 3.30 41.60
C SER A 161 -38.22 3.96 42.93
N TRP A 162 -37.27 4.62 43.59
CA TRP A 162 -37.52 5.36 44.83
C TRP A 162 -38.51 6.52 44.60
N GLY A 163 -38.32 7.31 43.55
CA GLY A 163 -39.23 8.41 43.20
C GLY A 163 -40.65 7.96 42.87
N ALA A 164 -40.79 6.82 42.18
CA ALA A 164 -42.10 6.22 41.91
C ALA A 164 -42.80 5.75 43.20
N LEU A 165 -42.06 5.19 44.15
CA LEU A 165 -42.60 4.73 45.44
C LEU A 165 -43.08 5.91 46.29
N VAL A 166 -42.28 6.97 46.42
CA VAL A 166 -42.66 8.19 47.18
C VAL A 166 -43.93 8.82 46.61
N ARG A 167 -44.09 8.82 45.28
CA ARG A 167 -45.27 9.36 44.60
C ARG A 167 -46.51 8.49 44.73
N ALA A 168 -46.37 7.20 45.04
CA ALA A 168 -47.51 6.30 45.26
C ALA A 168 -48.03 6.35 46.71
N THR A 169 -47.22 6.83 47.66
CA THR A 169 -47.54 6.87 49.10
C THR A 169 -47.97 8.23 49.64
N GLY A 170 -47.91 9.29 48.82
CA GLY A 170 -48.36 10.64 49.15
C GLY A 170 -49.50 11.09 48.26
#